data_AF-A0A8J3LFU1-F1
#
_entry.id   AF-A0A8J3LFU1-F1
#
_cell.length_a   1.000
_cell.length_b   1.000
_cell.length_c   1.000
_cell.angle_alpha   90.00
_cell.angle_beta   90.00
_cell.angle_gamma   90.00
#
_symmetry.space_group_name_H-M   'P 1'
#
loop_
_entity.id
_entity.type
_entity.pdbx_description
1 polymer ?
#
loop_
_entity_poly.entity_id
_entity_poly.type
_entity_poly.pdbx_seq_one_letter_code
_entity_poly.pdbx_strand_id
1 'polypeptide(L)'
;MNRLLTSAAAVLVAAAASTVAAAPAHADVLCMTRENAPFYASIDGYGGTGYLFTLSPGRGFRADGAGYNDVYGRNWLRGHGAEHPNRTGWVLHSHTTC
;
A
#
# COMPACT_ATOMS: atom_id res chain seq x y z
N MET A 1 -52.49 37.12 -27.89
CA MET A 1 -51.59 38.22 -27.48
C MET A 1 -50.55 37.65 -26.53
N ASN A 2 -49.27 37.76 -26.91
CA ASN A 2 -48.05 37.86 -26.09
C ASN A 2 -47.81 36.82 -24.97
N ARG A 3 -46.62 36.25 -24.73
CA ARG A 3 -45.25 36.37 -25.27
C ARG A 3 -44.43 35.27 -24.56
N LEU A 4 -43.53 34.66 -25.30
CA LEU A 4 -42.29 34.00 -24.86
C LEU A 4 -41.72 34.51 -23.52
N LEU A 5 -41.41 33.60 -22.59
CA LEU A 5 -40.47 33.70 -21.46
C LEU A 5 -40.63 32.36 -20.69
N THR A 6 -39.65 31.52 -20.37
CA THR A 6 -38.19 31.59 -20.49
C THR A 6 -37.67 30.17 -20.20
N SER A 7 -36.78 29.68 -21.05
CA SER A 7 -35.95 28.50 -20.82
C SER A 7 -35.18 28.63 -19.50
N ALA A 8 -35.19 27.60 -18.64
CA ALA A 8 -34.06 27.23 -17.74
C ALA A 8 -34.50 26.19 -16.69
N ALA A 9 -34.10 24.93 -16.87
CA ALA A 9 -33.69 24.04 -15.77
C ALA A 9 -33.07 22.74 -16.34
N ALA A 10 -32.08 22.89 -17.21
CA ALA A 10 -31.15 21.81 -17.57
C ALA A 10 -29.82 22.11 -16.88
N VAL A 11 -29.67 21.70 -15.61
CA VAL A 11 -28.41 21.83 -14.84
C VAL A 11 -28.38 20.64 -13.87
N LEU A 12 -27.73 19.54 -14.26
CA LEU A 12 -26.39 19.13 -13.79
C LEU A 12 -26.36 18.67 -12.32
N VAL A 13 -26.44 17.36 -12.12
CA VAL A 13 -25.67 16.70 -11.06
C VAL A 13 -24.84 15.62 -11.75
N ALA A 14 -23.68 16.06 -12.26
CA ALA A 14 -22.67 15.17 -12.79
C ALA A 14 -22.15 14.28 -11.66
N ALA A 15 -22.21 12.97 -11.87
CA ALA A 15 -21.60 11.98 -11.01
C ALA A 15 -20.09 12.27 -10.91
N ALA A 16 -19.65 12.76 -9.75
CA ALA A 16 -18.24 12.85 -9.41
C ALA A 16 -17.72 11.44 -9.13
N ALA A 17 -17.44 10.68 -10.18
CA ALA A 17 -16.63 9.48 -10.09
C ALA A 17 -15.17 9.93 -9.90
N SER A 18 -14.76 10.04 -8.65
CA SER A 18 -13.36 10.25 -8.28
C SER A 18 -12.57 9.00 -8.69
N THR A 19 -12.06 8.97 -9.92
CA THR A 19 -11.03 8.01 -10.29
C THR A 19 -9.78 8.39 -9.51
N VAL A 20 -9.58 7.75 -8.35
CA VAL A 20 -8.27 7.75 -7.70
C VAL A 20 -7.33 7.08 -8.69
N ALA A 21 -6.59 7.89 -9.45
CA ALA A 21 -5.50 7.39 -10.27
C ALA A 21 -4.55 6.70 -9.31
N ALA A 22 -4.53 5.36 -9.33
CA ALA A 22 -3.51 4.59 -8.65
C ALA A 22 -2.19 4.96 -9.32
N ALA A 23 -1.45 5.89 -8.72
CA ALA A 23 -0.07 6.12 -9.10
C ALA A 23 0.64 4.75 -9.01
N PRO A 24 1.51 4.39 -9.97
CA PRO A 24 2.24 3.15 -9.89
C PRO A 24 2.97 3.15 -8.55
N ALA A 25 2.74 2.12 -7.73
CA ALA A 25 3.55 1.92 -6.55
C ALA A 25 4.99 1.74 -7.05
N HIS A 26 5.81 2.79 -6.89
CA HIS A 26 7.24 2.75 -7.16
C HIS A 26 7.82 1.69 -6.22
N ALA A 27 8.00 0.48 -6.75
CA ALA A 27 8.72 -0.58 -6.08
C ALA A 27 10.19 -0.40 -6.46
N ASP A 28 10.99 0.11 -5.53
CA ASP A 28 12.40 0.35 -5.77
C ASP A 28 13.21 -0.95 -5.69
N VAL A 29 12.72 -1.98 -4.99
CA VAL A 29 13.38 -3.28 -4.87
C VAL A 29 12.36 -4.43 -4.88
N LEU A 30 12.60 -5.45 -5.71
CA LEU A 30 11.84 -6.70 -5.69
C LEU A 30 12.60 -7.75 -4.86
N CYS A 31 11.99 -8.21 -3.78
CA CYS A 31 12.51 -9.24 -2.90
C CYS A 31 11.66 -10.51 -2.99
N MET A 32 12.20 -11.61 -2.45
CA MET A 32 11.46 -12.85 -2.23
C MET A 32 11.35 -13.14 -0.73
N THR A 33 10.19 -13.55 -0.24
CA THR A 33 10.05 -14.09 1.12
C THR A 33 10.78 -15.43 1.18
N ARG A 34 11.76 -15.58 2.10
CA ARG A 34 12.54 -16.82 2.22
C ARG A 34 11.95 -17.79 3.23
N GLU A 35 11.15 -17.26 4.15
CA GLU A 35 10.46 -17.98 5.21
C GLU A 35 9.12 -17.29 5.51
N ASN A 36 8.35 -17.85 6.45
CA ASN A 36 7.11 -17.22 6.90
C ASN A 36 7.44 -15.82 7.41
N ALA A 37 6.83 -14.80 6.83
CA ALA A 37 7.20 -13.41 7.07
C ALA A 37 6.04 -12.65 7.74
N PRO A 38 6.05 -12.46 9.07
CA PRO A 38 5.02 -11.71 9.76
C PRO A 38 4.98 -10.27 9.24
N PHE A 39 3.76 -9.81 8.96
CA PHE A 39 3.51 -8.54 8.29
C PHE A 39 2.73 -7.60 9.21
N TYR A 40 3.22 -6.37 9.33
CA TYR A 40 2.75 -5.40 10.33
C TYR A 40 2.27 -4.11 9.68
N ALA A 41 1.27 -3.47 10.27
CA ALA A 41 0.74 -2.20 9.76
C ALA A 41 1.72 -1.03 9.95
N SER A 42 2.50 -1.05 11.03
CA SER A 42 3.42 0.04 11.39
C SER A 42 4.66 -0.49 12.12
N ILE A 43 5.55 0.44 12.49
CA ILE A 43 6.72 0.21 13.36
C ILE A 43 6.72 1.25 14.48
N ASP A 44 7.10 0.84 15.69
CA ASP A 44 7.18 1.70 16.88
C ASP A 44 8.59 1.72 17.53
N GLY A 45 9.66 1.79 16.74
CA GLY A 45 11.03 1.86 17.27
C GLY A 45 11.55 0.58 17.92
N TYR A 46 10.69 -0.25 18.51
CA TYR A 46 11.02 -1.55 19.08
C TYR A 46 10.71 -2.69 18.10
N GLY A 47 9.89 -2.45 17.08
CA GLY A 47 9.64 -3.39 15.99
C GLY A 47 8.32 -3.14 15.29
N GLY A 48 7.82 -4.18 14.61
CA GLY A 48 6.53 -4.16 13.93
C GLY A 48 5.37 -4.15 14.91
N THR A 49 4.39 -3.29 14.66
CA THR A 49 3.15 -3.17 15.44
C THR A 49 1.92 -3.32 14.57
N GLY A 50 0.83 -3.77 15.19
CA GLY A 50 -0.41 -4.04 14.47
C GLY A 50 -0.23 -5.15 13.45
N TYR A 51 0.06 -6.37 13.93
CA TYR A 51 0.12 -7.56 13.10
C TYR A 51 -1.11 -7.67 12.20
N LEU A 52 -0.91 -7.96 10.93
CA LEU A 52 -1.98 -8.07 9.93
C LEU A 52 -2.17 -9.53 9.49
N PHE A 53 -1.09 -10.16 9.05
CA PHE A 53 -1.03 -11.55 8.58
C PHE A 53 0.42 -11.98 8.45
N THR A 54 0.65 -13.20 7.98
CA THR A 54 1.97 -13.73 7.65
C THR A 54 2.01 -14.02 6.16
N LEU A 55 3.03 -13.54 5.47
CA LEU A 55 3.28 -13.85 4.06
C LEU A 55 3.92 -15.23 3.95
N SER A 56 3.52 -15.98 2.92
CA SER A 56 4.04 -17.32 2.67
C SER A 56 5.48 -17.24 2.13
N PRO A 57 6.33 -18.25 2.39
CA PRO A 57 7.66 -18.37 1.78
C PRO A 57 7.56 -18.53 0.26
N GLY A 58 8.62 -18.15 -0.46
CA GLY A 58 8.74 -18.29 -1.91
C GLY A 58 7.81 -17.38 -2.71
N ARG A 59 7.34 -16.28 -2.10
CA ARG A 59 6.46 -15.29 -2.74
C ARG A 59 7.18 -13.96 -2.91
N GLY A 60 6.77 -13.20 -3.93
CA GLY A 60 7.33 -11.87 -4.17
C GLY A 60 6.93 -10.88 -3.08
N PHE A 61 7.85 -10.00 -2.73
CA PHE A 61 7.62 -8.83 -1.89
C PHE A 61 8.20 -7.60 -2.61
N ARG A 62 7.36 -6.58 -2.83
CA ARG A 62 7.78 -5.33 -3.47
C ARG A 62 8.04 -4.31 -2.38
N ALA A 63 9.33 -4.04 -2.12
CA ALA A 63 9.74 -3.01 -1.19
C ALA A 63 9.70 -1.63 -1.88
N ASP A 64 9.21 -0.62 -1.18
CA ASP A 64 9.02 0.74 -1.69
C ASP A 64 10.20 1.68 -1.37
N GLY A 65 11.38 1.10 -1.08
CA GLY A 65 12.61 1.84 -0.78
C GLY A 65 12.71 2.36 0.66
N ALA A 66 11.62 2.33 1.44
CA ALA A 66 11.65 2.72 2.84
C ALA A 66 12.16 1.57 3.73
N GLY A 67 13.31 1.81 4.37
CA GLY A 67 13.90 0.93 5.37
C GLY A 67 13.89 1.57 6.77
N TYR A 68 13.77 0.75 7.80
CA TYR A 68 13.86 1.20 9.19
C TYR A 68 14.76 0.27 10.01
N ASN A 69 15.68 0.81 10.79
CA ASN A 69 16.44 0.03 11.78
C ASN A 69 15.86 0.31 13.16
N ASP A 70 15.37 -0.73 13.82
CA ASP A 70 14.84 -0.62 15.18
C ASP A 70 15.96 -0.51 16.23
N VAL A 71 15.58 -0.24 17.48
CA VAL A 71 16.55 -0.08 18.59
C VAL A 71 17.37 -1.35 18.88
N TYR A 72 16.97 -2.50 18.32
CA TYR A 72 17.70 -3.76 18.41
C TYR A 72 18.60 -4.01 17.19
N GLY A 73 18.67 -3.06 16.26
CA GLY A 73 19.46 -3.16 15.03
C GLY A 73 18.84 -4.07 13.97
N ARG A 74 17.56 -4.47 14.11
CA ARG A 74 16.89 -5.25 13.06
C ARG A 74 16.44 -4.30 11.97
N ASN A 75 16.71 -4.68 10.72
CA ASN A 75 16.29 -3.93 9.56
C ASN A 75 14.89 -4.39 9.10
N TRP A 76 14.05 -3.41 8.80
CA TRP A 76 12.69 -3.60 8.35
C TRP A 76 12.50 -2.98 6.98
N LEU A 77 11.79 -3.68 6.11
CA LEU A 77 11.40 -3.20 4.80
C LEU A 77 9.92 -2.85 4.80
N ARG A 78 9.59 -1.68 4.25
CA ARG A 78 8.22 -1.31 3.93
C ARG A 78 7.89 -1.73 2.50
N GLY A 79 6.65 -2.14 2.27
CA GLY A 79 6.21 -2.60 0.96
C GLY A 79 4.93 -3.42 1.02
N HIS A 80 4.67 -4.22 -0.02
CA HIS A 80 3.51 -5.10 -0.13
C HIS A 80 3.89 -6.47 -0.71
N GLY A 81 3.25 -7.53 -0.21
CA GLY A 81 3.46 -8.89 -0.70
C GLY A 81 2.63 -9.19 -1.95
N ALA A 82 3.10 -10.12 -2.79
CA ALA A 82 2.38 -10.56 -4.00
C ALA A 82 1.03 -11.22 -3.69
N GLU A 83 0.87 -11.80 -2.49
CA GLU A 83 -0.39 -12.38 -2.00
C GLU A 83 -1.41 -11.30 -1.59
N HIS A 84 -0.93 -10.11 -1.22
CA HIS A 84 -1.74 -9.00 -0.73
C HIS A 84 -1.27 -7.66 -1.34
N PRO A 85 -1.37 -7.49 -2.68
CA PRO A 85 -0.75 -6.35 -3.38
C PRO A 85 -1.36 -4.99 -3.00
N ASN A 86 -2.59 -4.99 -2.50
CA ASN A 86 -3.31 -3.77 -2.12
C ASN A 86 -3.04 -3.34 -0.66
N ARG A 87 -2.10 -3.98 0.04
CA ARG A 87 -1.84 -3.70 1.46
C ARG A 87 -0.36 -3.48 1.70
N THR A 88 -0.02 -2.24 2.03
CA THR A 88 1.32 -1.85 2.43
C THR A 88 1.51 -2.03 3.93
N GLY A 89 2.72 -2.39 4.33
CA GLY A 89 3.09 -2.65 5.70
C GLY A 89 4.57 -2.98 5.78
N TRP A 90 4.96 -3.62 6.87
CA TRP A 90 6.36 -3.84 7.24
C TRP A 90 6.65 -5.32 7.46
N VAL A 91 7.83 -5.73 7.01
CA VAL A 91 8.39 -7.06 7.21
C VAL A 91 9.84 -6.93 7.67
N LEU A 92 10.35 -7.85 8.48
CA LEU A 92 11.78 -7.89 8.75
C LEU A 92 12.53 -8.22 7.46
N HIS A 93 13.59 -7.45 7.17
CA HIS A 93 14.47 -7.71 6.03
C HIS A 93 15.05 -9.13 6.08
N SER A 94 15.34 -9.63 7.29
CA SER A 94 15.82 -11.00 7.49
C SER A 94 14.80 -12.08 7.15
N HIS A 95 13.54 -11.78 6.82
CA HIS A 95 12.59 -12.78 6.30
C HIS A 95 12.50 -12.74 4.77
N THR A 96 13.32 -11.88 4.14
CA THR A 96 13.35 -11.69 2.69
C THR A 96 14.75 -11.91 2.14
N THR A 97 14.82 -12.09 0.82
CA THR A 97 16.06 -12.04 0.05
C THR A 97 15.88 -10.97 -1.02
N CYS A 98 16.63 -9.90 -0.81
CA CYS A 98 16.98 -8.85 -1.75
C CYS A 98 18.53 -8.81 -1.72
#